data_AF-A0A8J3AXS1-F1
#
_entry.id   AF-A0A8J3AXS1-F1
#
_cell.length_a   1.000
_cell.length_b   1.000
_cell.length_c   1.000
_cell.angle_alpha   90.00
_cell.angle_beta   90.00
_cell.angle_gamma   90.00
#
_symmetry.space_group_name_H-M   'P 1'
#
loop_
_entity.id
_entity.type
_entity.pdbx_description
1 polymer ?
#
loop_
_entity_poly.entity_id
_entity_poly.type
_entity_poly.pdbx_seq_one_letter_code
_entity_poly.pdbx_strand_id
1 'polypeptide(L)'
;MGNEALDTLFRQQLIDLLATRLLTAHTGSPTTIQPIKGGLAPKTLLRAVERLRSDSDADVSLAALAAEAALSRFHFCRAFKESTGLSPHAWLRQHRLDQAMNMLRDTDVSVMSVAATLGYTSQTAFAASFRKLTGETPSDWRRRMR
;
A
#
# COMPACT_ATOMS: atom_id res chain seq x y z
N MET A 1 0.19 51.21 -50.43
CA MET A 1 0.22 51.33 -48.96
C MET A 1 -0.87 50.52 -48.22
N GLY A 2 -1.71 49.70 -48.88
CA GLY A 2 -2.75 48.92 -48.19
C GLY A 2 -2.37 47.49 -47.78
N ASN A 3 -1.32 46.91 -48.39
CA ASN A 3 -0.97 45.49 -48.18
C ASN A 3 -0.15 45.25 -46.89
N GLU A 4 0.69 46.21 -46.49
CA GLU A 4 1.49 46.08 -45.26
C GLU A 4 0.64 46.14 -44.00
N ALA A 5 -0.41 46.96 -43.99
CA ALA A 5 -1.37 47.01 -42.87
C ALA A 5 -2.12 45.68 -42.71
N LEU A 6 -2.48 45.04 -43.82
CA LEU A 6 -3.16 43.75 -43.84
C LEU A 6 -2.24 42.63 -43.33
N ASP A 7 -0.97 42.61 -43.78
CA ASP A 7 0.06 41.68 -43.34
C ASP A 7 0.37 41.82 -41.84
N THR A 8 0.38 43.06 -41.33
CA THR A 8 0.67 43.34 -39.91
C THR A 8 -0.50 42.87 -39.02
N LEU A 9 -1.74 43.11 -39.46
CA LEU A 9 -2.93 42.62 -38.77
C LEU A 9 -3.00 41.08 -38.78
N PHE A 10 -2.66 40.47 -39.91
CA PHE A 10 -2.63 39.01 -40.05
C PHE A 10 -1.58 38.37 -39.14
N ARG A 11 -0.39 38.98 -39.04
CA ARG A 11 0.67 38.57 -38.10
C ARG A 11 0.22 38.70 -36.64
N GLN A 12 -0.46 39.78 -36.28
CA GLN A 12 -0.98 40.00 -34.93
C GLN A 12 -2.02 38.93 -34.55
N GLN A 13 -2.96 38.63 -35.46
CA GLN A 13 -3.99 37.61 -35.24
C GLN A 13 -3.39 36.20 -35.13
N LEU A 14 -2.34 35.90 -35.91
CA LEU A 14 -1.61 34.62 -35.82
C LEU A 14 -0.88 34.47 -34.47
N ILE A 15 -0.27 35.56 -33.98
CA ILE A 15 0.41 35.56 -32.68
C ILE A 15 -0.61 35.36 -31.55
N ASP A 16 -1.73 36.06 -31.55
CA ASP A 16 -2.77 35.92 -30.53
C ASP A 16 -3.36 34.51 -30.50
N LEU A 17 -3.60 33.92 -31.68
CA LEU A 17 -4.19 32.59 -31.78
C LEU A 17 -3.20 31.50 -31.38
N LEU A 18 -1.91 31.64 -31.71
CA LEU A 18 -0.84 30.77 -31.24
C LEU A 18 -0.59 30.92 -29.74
N ALA A 19 -0.56 32.14 -29.20
CA ALA A 19 -0.41 32.40 -27.77
C ALA A 19 -1.56 31.78 -26.98
N THR A 20 -2.81 31.92 -27.47
CA THR A 20 -3.98 31.31 -26.85
C THR A 20 -3.92 29.78 -26.89
N ARG A 21 -3.47 29.18 -28.01
CA ARG A 21 -3.30 27.72 -28.14
C ARG A 21 -2.15 27.17 -27.31
N LEU A 22 -1.03 27.89 -27.20
CA LEU A 22 0.10 27.49 -26.37
C LEU A 22 -0.24 27.67 -24.89
N LEU A 23 -0.93 28.74 -24.50
CA LEU A 23 -1.45 28.89 -23.15
C LEU A 23 -2.45 27.77 -22.86
N THR A 24 -3.43 27.48 -23.71
CA THR A 24 -4.39 26.39 -23.43
C THR A 24 -3.77 24.98 -23.49
N ALA A 25 -2.71 24.75 -24.26
CA ALA A 25 -2.01 23.47 -24.33
C ALA A 25 -0.91 23.31 -23.25
N HIS A 26 -0.39 24.41 -22.68
CA HIS A 26 0.72 24.40 -21.71
C HIS A 26 0.41 25.05 -20.36
N THR A 27 -0.74 25.72 -20.17
CA THR A 27 -1.28 25.96 -18.83
C THR A 27 -1.70 24.60 -18.34
N GLY A 28 -0.88 24.04 -17.46
CA GLY A 28 -0.94 22.65 -17.02
C GLY A 28 -2.37 22.19 -16.87
N SER A 29 -2.64 20.98 -17.40
CA SER A 29 -3.87 20.22 -17.19
C SER A 29 -4.55 20.71 -15.93
N PRO A 30 -5.81 21.19 -15.97
CA PRO A 30 -6.54 21.39 -14.74
C PRO A 30 -6.46 20.03 -14.06
N THR A 31 -5.58 19.94 -13.05
CA THR A 31 -5.53 18.82 -12.15
C THR A 31 -6.88 18.90 -11.51
N THR A 32 -7.84 18.22 -12.12
CA THR A 32 -9.09 17.90 -11.49
C THR A 32 -8.61 17.15 -10.28
N ILE A 33 -8.61 17.84 -9.14
CA ILE A 33 -8.43 17.23 -7.84
C ILE A 33 -9.67 16.37 -7.71
N GLN A 34 -9.61 15.18 -8.31
CA GLN A 34 -10.59 14.16 -8.04
C GLN A 34 -10.45 13.93 -6.54
N PRO A 35 -11.54 14.03 -5.76
CA PRO A 35 -11.47 13.70 -4.36
C PRO A 35 -10.91 12.29 -4.28
N ILE A 36 -9.68 12.20 -3.76
CA ILE A 36 -8.93 10.95 -3.71
C ILE A 36 -9.81 10.00 -2.90
N LYS A 37 -10.30 8.92 -3.54
CA LYS A 37 -10.90 7.82 -2.79
C LYS A 37 -9.84 7.41 -1.77
N GLY A 38 -10.15 7.58 -0.47
CA GLY A 38 -9.17 7.45 0.61
C GLY A 38 -8.32 6.18 0.48
N GLY A 39 -7.02 6.29 0.75
CA GLY A 39 -6.10 5.15 0.69
C GLY A 39 -4.76 5.42 0.03
N LEU A 40 -3.90 4.41 0.03
CA LEU A 40 -2.63 4.39 -0.68
C LEU A 40 -2.84 4.15 -2.18
N ALA A 41 -1.97 4.75 -3.00
CA ALA A 41 -1.89 4.42 -4.42
C ALA A 41 -1.57 2.91 -4.61
N PRO A 42 -2.12 2.22 -5.63
CA PRO A 42 -1.96 0.77 -5.79
C PRO A 42 -0.51 0.27 -5.76
N LYS A 43 0.41 1.00 -6.42
CA LYS A 43 1.84 0.67 -6.43
C LYS A 43 2.47 0.78 -5.03
N THR A 44 2.11 1.82 -4.28
CA THR A 44 2.58 2.04 -2.91
C THR A 44 2.02 0.96 -1.97
N LEU A 45 0.75 0.59 -2.15
CA LEU A 45 0.13 -0.49 -1.37
C LEU A 45 0.81 -1.84 -1.62
N LEU A 46 1.06 -2.20 -2.88
CA LEU A 46 1.75 -3.44 -3.24
C LEU A 46 3.15 -3.50 -2.63
N ARG A 47 3.91 -2.40 -2.72
CA ARG A 47 5.22 -2.29 -2.06
C ARG A 47 5.13 -2.43 -0.55
N ALA A 48 4.14 -1.80 0.07
CA ALA A 48 3.92 -1.88 1.51
C ALA A 48 3.63 -3.31 1.96
N VAL A 49 2.77 -4.01 1.23
CA VAL A 49 2.44 -5.42 1.48
C VAL A 49 3.68 -6.30 1.32
N GLU A 50 4.46 -6.11 0.25
CA GLU A 50 5.67 -6.88 0.02
C GLU A 50 6.68 -6.70 1.17
N ARG A 51 6.89 -5.45 1.57
CA ARG A 51 7.84 -5.11 2.64
C ARG A 51 7.40 -5.66 4.00
N LEU A 52 6.09 -5.61 4.30
CA LEU A 52 5.52 -6.20 5.52
C LEU A 52 5.71 -7.72 5.58
N ARG A 53 5.72 -8.40 4.42
CA ARG A 53 5.95 -9.85 4.35
C ARG A 53 7.41 -10.21 4.54
N SER A 54 8.34 -9.36 4.10
CA SER A 54 9.78 -9.65 4.12
C SER A 54 10.48 -9.31 5.44
N ASP A 55 10.00 -8.31 6.20
CA ASP A 55 10.74 -7.76 7.35
C ASP A 55 10.28 -8.33 8.71
N SER A 56 11.27 -8.65 9.55
CA SER A 56 11.08 -9.04 10.96
C SER A 56 10.74 -7.85 11.86
N ASP A 57 11.14 -6.64 11.47
CA ASP A 57 10.86 -5.38 12.17
C ASP A 57 9.90 -4.49 11.35
N ALA A 58 8.61 -4.73 11.57
CA ALA A 58 7.55 -4.02 10.86
C ALA A 58 7.57 -2.51 11.12
N ASP A 59 8.05 -2.02 12.26
CA ASP A 59 8.00 -0.59 12.58
C ASP A 59 9.04 0.23 11.82
N VAL A 60 10.25 -0.30 11.65
CA VAL A 60 11.28 0.31 10.80
C VAL A 60 10.84 0.32 9.34
N SER A 61 10.23 -0.78 8.88
CA SER A 61 9.73 -0.89 7.51
C SER A 61 8.64 0.15 7.17
N LEU A 62 7.74 0.44 8.12
CA LEU A 62 6.63 1.38 7.92
C LEU A 62 7.08 2.82 7.85
N ALA A 63 8.11 3.21 8.62
CA ALA A 63 8.67 4.55 8.56
C ALA A 63 9.34 4.82 7.19
N ALA A 64 10.07 3.84 6.66
CA ALA A 64 10.69 3.92 5.34
C ALA A 64 9.65 4.02 4.22
N LEU A 65 8.62 3.16 4.25
CA LEU A 65 7.52 3.19 3.28
C LEU A 65 6.73 4.50 3.31
N ALA A 66 6.52 5.06 4.50
CA ALA A 66 5.88 6.36 4.66
C ALA A 66 6.72 7.48 4.03
N ALA A 67 8.03 7.47 4.27
CA ALA A 67 8.96 8.43 3.67
C ALA A 67 8.99 8.32 2.13
N GLU A 68 9.04 7.10 1.58
CA GLU A 68 8.94 6.85 0.13
C GLU A 68 7.64 7.37 -0.49
N ALA A 69 6.54 7.32 0.26
CA ALA A 69 5.24 7.83 -0.16
C ALA A 69 5.07 9.34 0.09
N ALA A 70 6.09 10.04 0.61
CA ALA A 70 6.01 11.42 1.08
C ALA A 70 4.88 11.65 2.11
N LEU A 71 4.62 10.66 2.95
CA LEU A 71 3.60 10.68 4.01
C LEU A 71 4.25 10.63 5.39
N SER A 72 3.58 11.23 6.38
CA SER A 72 3.89 10.90 7.77
C SER A 72 3.47 9.46 8.08
N ARG A 73 4.11 8.84 9.08
CA ARG A 73 3.75 7.48 9.55
C ARG A 73 2.26 7.35 9.89
N PHE A 74 1.67 8.38 10.50
CA PHE A 74 0.25 8.40 10.83
C PHE A 74 -0.64 8.38 9.58
N HIS A 75 -0.35 9.26 8.61
CA HIS A 75 -1.10 9.31 7.36
C HIS A 75 -0.94 8.03 6.54
N PHE A 76 0.27 7.46 6.51
CA PHE A 76 0.53 6.18 5.87
C PHE A 76 -0.30 5.05 6.49
N CYS A 77 -0.29 4.89 7.82
CA CYS A 77 -1.07 3.86 8.51
C CYS A 77 -2.57 4.03 8.27
N ARG A 78 -3.07 5.27 8.26
CA ARG A 78 -4.48 5.57 7.94
C ARG A 78 -4.81 5.20 6.50
N ALA A 79 -4.01 5.64 5.54
CA ALA A 79 -4.19 5.35 4.12
C ALA A 79 -4.09 3.84 3.84
N PHE A 80 -3.16 3.13 4.49
CA PHE A 80 -3.05 1.67 4.39
C PHE A 80 -4.33 0.98 4.91
N LYS A 81 -4.86 1.45 6.04
CA LYS A 81 -6.12 0.93 6.60
C LYS A 81 -7.31 1.24 5.70
N GLU A 82 -7.38 2.42 5.10
CA GLU A 82 -8.43 2.76 4.12
C GLU A 82 -8.34 1.85 2.89
N SER A 83 -7.14 1.47 2.45
CA SER A 83 -6.94 0.55 1.32
C SER A 83 -7.20 -0.93 1.65
N THR A 84 -6.89 -1.39 2.85
CA THR A 84 -6.90 -2.84 3.19
C THR A 84 -7.97 -3.24 4.21
N GLY A 85 -8.63 -2.27 4.85
CA GLY A 85 -9.51 -2.46 6.00
C GLY A 85 -8.77 -2.64 7.34
N LEU A 86 -7.47 -2.89 7.33
CA LEU A 86 -6.67 -3.24 8.51
C LEU A 86 -5.49 -2.30 8.71
N SER A 87 -5.11 -2.04 9.96
CA SER A 87 -3.81 -1.37 10.19
C SER A 87 -2.67 -2.28 9.72
N PRO A 88 -1.49 -1.75 9.35
CA PRO A 88 -0.38 -2.57 8.87
C PRO A 88 0.00 -3.74 9.79
N HIS A 89 0.05 -3.47 11.11
CA HIS A 89 0.29 -4.51 12.12
C HIS A 89 -0.83 -5.55 12.21
N ALA A 90 -2.09 -5.14 12.08
CA ALA A 90 -3.22 -6.07 12.07
C ALA A 90 -3.21 -6.94 10.80
N TRP A 91 -2.91 -6.34 9.65
CA TRP A 91 -2.76 -7.03 8.38
C TRP A 91 -1.65 -8.09 8.45
N LEU A 92 -0.48 -7.74 9.00
CA LEU A 92 0.63 -8.68 9.15
C LEU A 92 0.28 -9.85 10.08
N ARG A 93 -0.43 -9.59 11.19
CA ARG A 93 -0.90 -10.65 12.08
C ARG A 93 -1.88 -11.59 11.39
N GLN A 94 -2.82 -11.07 10.60
CA GLN A 94 -3.76 -11.88 9.83
C GLN A 94 -3.02 -12.73 8.80
N HIS A 95 -2.09 -12.11 8.06
CA HIS A 95 -1.29 -12.80 7.06
C HIS A 95 -0.46 -13.96 7.65
N ARG A 96 0.20 -13.73 8.80
CA ARG A 96 0.92 -14.79 9.53
C ARG A 96 -0.01 -15.90 10.02
N LEU A 97 -1.22 -15.55 10.45
CA LEU A 97 -2.22 -16.53 10.86
C LEU A 97 -2.66 -17.41 9.69
N ASP A 98 -2.95 -16.82 8.54
CA ASP A 98 -3.37 -17.55 7.34
C ASP A 98 -2.27 -18.52 6.87
N GLN A 99 -1.01 -18.07 6.90
CA GLN A 99 0.13 -18.95 6.63
C GLN A 99 0.26 -20.06 7.66
N ALA A 100 0.10 -19.76 8.96
CA ALA A 100 0.12 -20.78 10.01
C ALA A 100 -0.94 -21.85 9.77
N MET A 101 -2.18 -21.45 9.49
CA MET A 101 -3.29 -22.37 9.23
C MET A 101 -3.01 -23.28 8.03
N ASN A 102 -2.47 -22.73 6.94
CA ASN A 102 -2.07 -23.53 5.78
C ASN A 102 -0.96 -24.52 6.14
N MET A 103 0.10 -24.09 6.82
CA MET A 103 1.19 -25.00 7.24
C MET A 103 0.69 -26.09 8.19
N LEU A 104 -0.16 -25.74 9.15
CA LEU A 104 -0.70 -26.68 10.14
C LEU A 104 -1.63 -27.73 9.49
N ARG A 105 -2.39 -27.34 8.46
CA ARG A 105 -3.29 -28.23 7.72
C ARG A 105 -2.53 -29.12 6.75
N ASP A 106 -1.67 -28.51 5.92
CA ASP A 106 -1.13 -29.14 4.71
C ASP A 106 0.18 -29.90 4.95
N THR A 107 0.81 -29.78 6.14
CA THR A 107 2.11 -30.41 6.44
C THR A 107 2.23 -30.94 7.87
N ASP A 108 3.11 -31.91 8.11
CA ASP A 108 3.38 -32.48 9.45
C ASP A 108 4.43 -31.73 10.28
N VAL A 109 4.84 -30.55 9.81
CA VAL A 109 5.87 -29.75 10.47
C VAL A 109 5.47 -29.42 11.92
N SER A 110 6.42 -29.40 12.83
CA SER A 110 6.11 -29.16 14.25
C SER A 110 5.58 -27.75 14.48
N VAL A 111 4.73 -27.54 15.49
CA VAL A 111 4.22 -26.21 15.87
C VAL A 111 5.37 -25.24 16.16
N MET A 112 6.48 -25.73 16.72
CA MET A 112 7.71 -24.97 16.92
C MET A 112 8.33 -24.49 15.60
N SER A 113 8.41 -25.36 14.59
CA SER A 113 8.94 -24.97 13.28
C SER A 113 8.03 -23.98 12.53
N VAL A 114 6.71 -24.10 12.67
CA VAL A 114 5.75 -23.11 12.14
C VAL A 114 6.01 -21.75 12.80
N ALA A 115 6.15 -21.72 14.13
CA ALA A 115 6.44 -20.49 14.86
C ALA A 115 7.74 -19.82 14.38
N ALA A 116 8.81 -20.60 14.23
CA ALA A 116 10.09 -20.09 13.74
C ALA A 116 9.99 -19.55 12.30
N THR A 117 9.29 -20.27 11.41
CA THR A 117 9.09 -19.86 10.01
C THR A 117 8.32 -18.53 9.90
N LEU A 118 7.39 -18.28 10.81
CA LEU A 118 6.57 -17.06 10.86
C LEU A 118 7.23 -15.92 11.66
N GLY A 119 8.48 -16.10 12.09
CA GLY A 119 9.25 -15.07 12.79
C GLY A 119 8.86 -14.87 14.26
N TYR A 120 8.24 -15.86 14.91
CA TYR A 120 8.01 -15.81 16.35
C TYR A 120 9.24 -16.27 17.13
N THR A 121 9.57 -15.54 18.19
CA THR A 121 10.72 -15.84 19.06
C THR A 121 10.56 -17.16 19.84
N SER A 122 9.32 -17.60 20.06
CA SER A 122 9.05 -18.87 20.74
C SER A 122 7.72 -19.47 20.33
N GLN A 123 7.59 -20.79 20.52
CA GLN A 123 6.34 -21.52 20.33
C GLN A 123 5.23 -20.98 21.25
N THR A 124 5.54 -20.59 22.48
CA THR A 124 4.58 -20.02 23.43
C THR A 124 4.01 -18.69 22.94
N ALA A 125 4.86 -17.80 22.43
CA ALA A 125 4.43 -16.51 21.87
C ALA A 125 3.53 -16.71 20.66
N PHE A 126 3.88 -17.66 19.78
CA PHE A 126 3.05 -18.04 18.65
C PHE A 126 1.70 -18.62 19.10
N ALA A 127 1.68 -19.59 20.01
CA ALA A 127 0.46 -20.23 20.48
C ALA A 127 -0.49 -19.23 21.15
N ALA A 128 0.03 -18.29 21.94
CA ALA A 128 -0.77 -17.22 22.53
C ALA A 128 -1.37 -16.28 21.46
N SER A 129 -0.58 -15.87 20.46
CA SER A 129 -1.04 -15.05 19.34
C SER A 129 -2.09 -15.77 18.49
N PHE A 130 -1.87 -17.06 18.20
CA PHE A 130 -2.77 -17.90 17.43
C PHE A 130 -4.10 -18.07 18.16
N ARG A 131 -4.07 -18.40 19.45
CA ARG A 131 -5.27 -18.54 20.27
C ARG A 131 -6.05 -17.24 20.40
N LYS A 132 -5.36 -16.10 20.49
CA LYS A 132 -6.01 -14.79 20.53
C LYS A 132 -6.84 -14.50 19.26
N LEU A 133 -6.41 -15.02 18.11
CA LEU A 133 -7.08 -14.78 16.83
C LEU A 133 -8.09 -15.88 16.46
N THR A 134 -7.86 -17.13 16.88
CA THR A 134 -8.68 -18.30 16.48
C THR A 134 -9.56 -18.88 17.58
N GLY A 135 -9.28 -18.56 18.84
CA GLY A 135 -9.98 -19.11 20.01
C GLY A 135 -9.38 -20.43 20.55
N GLU A 136 -8.50 -21.11 19.82
CA GLU A 136 -7.94 -22.41 20.20
C GLU A 136 -6.42 -22.47 19.99
N THR A 137 -5.74 -23.51 20.51
CA THR A 137 -4.29 -23.64 20.31
C THR A 137 -3.97 -24.17 18.91
N PRO A 138 -2.77 -23.90 18.35
CA PRO A 138 -2.35 -24.45 17.06
C PRO A 138 -2.47 -25.98 16.96
N SER A 139 -2.16 -26.69 18.05
CA SER A 139 -2.25 -28.15 18.12
C SER A 139 -3.70 -28.64 18.10
N ASP A 140 -4.59 -27.95 18.82
CA ASP A 140 -6.02 -28.27 18.82
C ASP A 140 -6.66 -27.98 17.47
N TRP A 141 -6.33 -26.83 16.89
CA TRP A 141 -6.76 -26.45 15.54
C TRP A 141 -6.34 -27.50 14.50
N ARG A 142 -5.08 -27.95 14.54
CA ARG A 142 -4.58 -29.01 13.64
C ARG A 142 -5.37 -30.30 13.79
N ARG A 143 -5.62 -30.74 15.04
CA ARG A 143 -6.36 -31.97 15.33
C ARG A 143 -7.83 -31.88 14.88
N ARG A 144 -8.42 -30.68 14.87
CA ARG A 144 -9.80 -30.46 14.45
C ARG A 144 -9.95 -30.40 12.92
N MET A 145 -8.92 -29.91 12.23
CA MET A 145 -8.93 -29.72 10.78
C MET A 145 -8.47 -30.95 9.99
N ARG A 146 -8.06 -32.02 10.67
CA ARG A 146 -7.62 -33.30 10.11
C ARG A 146 -8.47 -34.43 10.67
#